data_AF-A0ABD5DD87-F1
#
_entry.id   AF-A0ABD5DD87-F1
#
_cell.length_a   1.000
_cell.length_b   1.000
_cell.length_c   1.000
_cell.angle_alpha   90.00
_cell.angle_beta   90.00
_cell.angle_gamma   90.00
#
_symmetry.space_group_name_H-M   'P 1'
#
loop_
_entity.id
_entity.type
_entity.pdbx_description
1 polymer ?
#
loop_
_entity_poly.entity_id
_entity_poly.type
_entity_poly.pdbx_seq_one_letter_code
_entity_poly.pdbx_strand_id
1 'polypeptide(L)'
;PIGGWLFGRIAGRRGRKTSMLISVCMMCFGSLVIACLPGYAVIGTWAPALLLLARLFQGLSVGGEYGTSATYMSEVAVEGKKGFYASFQYVTLIGGQLLAVLVVVALQQVLSAE
;
A
#
# COMPACT_ATOMS: atom_id res chain seq x y z
N PRO A 1 6.03 11.04 4.01
CA PRO A 1 7.23 11.89 3.78
C PRO A 1 8.52 11.10 3.48
N ILE A 2 8.94 10.16 4.34
CA ILE A 2 10.22 9.43 4.17
C ILE A 2 10.18 8.46 2.99
N GLY A 3 9.11 7.65 2.88
CA GLY A 3 8.91 6.72 1.76
C GLY A 3 8.87 7.44 0.41
N GLY A 4 8.08 8.51 0.29
CA GLY A 4 8.01 9.33 -0.93
C GLY A 4 9.34 9.96 -1.35
N TRP A 5 10.18 10.37 -0.39
CA TRP A 5 11.52 10.89 -0.69
C TRP A 5 12.47 9.79 -1.20
N LEU A 6 12.48 8.63 -0.53
CA LEU A 6 13.33 7.50 -0.90
C LEU A 6 12.95 6.93 -2.28
N PHE A 7 11.68 6.61 -2.46
CA PHE A 7 11.16 6.06 -3.71
C PHE A 7 11.15 7.12 -4.83
N GLY A 8 10.95 8.41 -4.52
CA GLY A 8 11.11 9.49 -5.50
C GLY A 8 12.55 9.57 -6.06
N ARG A 9 13.57 9.41 -5.20
CA ARG A 9 14.97 9.36 -5.63
C ARG A 9 15.29 8.10 -6.45
N ILE A 10 14.71 6.96 -6.08
CA ILE A 10 14.86 5.69 -6.83
C ILE A 10 14.19 5.80 -8.20
N ALA A 11 12.98 6.36 -8.27
CA ALA A 11 12.24 6.58 -9.50
C ALA A 11 13.00 7.49 -10.48
N GLY A 12 13.63 8.55 -9.97
CA GLY A 12 14.45 9.45 -10.78
C GLY A 12 15.74 8.82 -11.34
N ARG A 13 16.30 7.80 -10.68
CA ARG A 13 17.57 7.15 -11.11
C ARG A 13 17.41 5.83 -11.85
N ARG A 14 16.39 5.04 -11.51
CA ARG A 14 16.19 3.66 -12.02
C ARG A 14 14.88 3.49 -12.81
N GLY A 15 14.16 4.58 -13.02
CA GLY A 15 12.87 4.61 -13.71
C GLY A 15 11.68 4.37 -12.78
N ARG A 16 10.55 4.98 -13.13
CA ARG A 16 9.31 4.95 -12.36
C ARG A 16 8.72 3.53 -12.20
N LYS A 17 8.76 2.72 -13.26
CA LYS A 17 8.29 1.31 -13.24
C LYS A 17 9.05 0.46 -12.22
N THR A 18 10.37 0.59 -12.16
CA THR A 18 11.23 -0.13 -11.22
C THR A 18 10.93 0.27 -9.78
N SER A 19 10.70 1.56 -9.54
CA SER A 19 10.30 2.06 -8.22
C SER A 19 8.95 1.49 -7.76
N MET A 20 7.97 1.40 -8.67
CA MET A 20 6.66 0.83 -8.37
C MET A 20 6.76 -0.67 -8.03
N LEU A 21 7.50 -1.45 -8.82
CA LEU A 21 7.71 -2.87 -8.54
C LEU A 21 8.40 -3.12 -7.20
N ILE A 22 9.44 -2.34 -6.87
CA ILE A 22 10.14 -2.45 -5.58
C ILE A 22 9.19 -2.14 -4.42
N SER A 23 8.33 -1.13 -4.56
CA SER A 23 7.30 -0.83 -3.57
C SER A 23 6.38 -2.04 -3.37
N VAL A 24 5.77 -2.54 -4.43
CA VAL A 24 4.82 -3.67 -4.35
C VAL A 24 5.47 -4.91 -3.73
N CYS A 25 6.71 -5.25 -4.13
CA CYS A 25 7.44 -6.36 -3.52
C CYS A 25 7.68 -6.15 -2.02
N MET A 26 8.03 -4.93 -1.61
CA MET A 26 8.24 -4.58 -0.20
C MET A 26 6.92 -4.65 0.60
N MET A 27 5.80 -4.23 0.01
CA MET A 27 4.47 -4.39 0.61
C MET A 27 4.09 -5.85 0.77
N CYS A 28 4.27 -6.69 -0.27
CA CYS A 28 4.02 -8.12 -0.20
C CYS A 28 4.86 -8.81 0.86
N PHE A 29 6.15 -8.47 0.94
CA PHE A 29 7.05 -8.99 1.97
C PHE A 29 6.60 -8.59 3.38
N GLY A 30 6.20 -7.32 3.59
CA GLY A 30 5.64 -6.86 4.86
C GLY A 30 4.36 -7.62 5.24
N SER A 31 3.45 -7.85 4.30
CA SER A 31 2.24 -8.65 4.52
C SER A 31 2.56 -10.10 4.87
N LEU A 32 3.56 -10.72 4.23
CA LEU A 32 3.99 -12.07 4.53
C LEU A 32 4.57 -12.17 5.94
N VAL A 33 5.40 -11.20 6.34
CA VAL A 33 5.94 -11.13 7.72
C VAL A 33 4.82 -10.98 8.74
N ILE A 34 3.80 -10.18 8.46
CA ILE A 34 2.62 -10.05 9.35
C ILE A 34 1.84 -11.37 9.42
N ALA A 35 1.64 -12.06 8.29
CA ALA A 35 0.91 -13.33 8.24
C ALA A 35 1.65 -14.47 8.94
N CYS A 36 2.99 -14.50 8.85
CA CYS A 36 3.82 -15.49 9.52
C CYS A 36 4.11 -15.14 10.99
N LEU A 37 3.71 -13.97 11.48
CA LEU A 37 4.01 -13.56 12.84
C LEU A 37 3.13 -14.34 13.84
N PRO A 38 3.73 -15.11 14.76
CA PRO A 38 2.98 -15.76 15.84
C PRO A 38 2.29 -14.71 16.72
N GLY A 39 1.08 -15.02 17.17
CA GLY A 39 0.29 -14.13 18.01
C GLY A 39 0.95 -13.83 19.36
N TYR A 40 0.35 -12.90 20.11
CA TYR A 40 0.82 -12.48 21.43
C TYR A 40 1.05 -13.64 22.41
N ALA A 41 0.29 -14.74 22.25
CA ALA A 41 0.40 -15.95 23.05
C ALA A 41 1.79 -16.64 22.95
N VAL A 42 2.54 -16.43 21.86
CA VAL A 42 3.83 -17.11 21.62
C VAL A 42 5.04 -16.21 21.90
N ILE A 43 4.96 -14.89 21.60
CA ILE A 43 6.12 -13.98 21.64
C ILE A 43 5.93 -12.77 22.58
N GLY A 44 4.79 -12.66 23.26
CA GLY A 44 4.52 -11.60 24.23
C GLY A 44 4.70 -10.19 23.64
N THR A 45 5.39 -9.31 24.35
CA THR A 45 5.59 -7.88 23.98
C THR A 45 6.37 -7.67 22.68
N TRP A 46 7.07 -8.69 22.18
CA TRP A 46 7.76 -8.62 20.88
C TRP A 46 6.81 -8.70 19.69
N ALA A 47 5.62 -9.31 19.85
CA ALA A 47 4.61 -9.37 18.79
C ALA A 47 4.17 -7.98 18.31
N PRO A 48 3.70 -7.05 19.17
CA PRO A 48 3.33 -5.70 18.73
C PRO A 48 4.53 -4.90 18.21
N ALA A 49 5.75 -5.11 18.74
CA ALA A 49 6.95 -4.44 18.25
C ALA A 49 7.29 -4.87 16.80
N LEU A 50 7.26 -6.18 16.52
CA LEU A 50 7.49 -6.71 15.17
C LEU A 50 6.36 -6.33 14.20
N LEU A 51 5.10 -6.33 14.65
CA LEU A 51 3.97 -5.82 13.87
C LEU A 51 4.16 -4.34 13.51
N LEU A 52 4.61 -3.52 14.47
CA LEU A 52 4.84 -2.10 14.25
C LEU A 52 5.96 -1.90 13.23
N LEU A 53 7.07 -2.63 13.35
CA LEU A 53 8.15 -2.59 12.37
C LEU A 53 7.69 -3.02 10.97
N ALA A 54 6.95 -4.14 10.87
CA ALA A 54 6.40 -4.60 9.60
C ALA A 54 5.44 -3.57 8.98
N ARG A 55 4.59 -2.92 9.79
CA ARG A 55 3.70 -1.84 9.38
C ARG A 55 4.44 -0.59 8.93
N LEU A 56 5.55 -0.24 9.59
CA LEU A 56 6.40 0.87 9.16
C LEU A 56 7.03 0.58 7.79
N PHE A 57 7.57 -0.62 7.58
CA PHE A 57 8.11 -1.02 6.28
C PHE A 57 7.03 -1.02 5.19
N GLN A 58 5.85 -1.56 5.48
CA GLN A 58 4.73 -1.56 4.55
C GLN A 58 4.26 -0.13 4.23
N GLY A 59 4.15 0.74 5.23
CA GLY A 59 3.74 2.14 5.05
C GLY A 59 4.76 2.98 4.28
N LEU A 60 6.06 2.68 4.40
CA LEU A 60 7.11 3.32 3.61
C LEU A 60 6.99 3.00 2.11
N SER A 61 6.59 1.77 1.76
CA SER A 61 6.32 1.35 0.38
C SER A 61 5.12 2.11 -0.20
N VAL A 62 4.00 2.11 0.52
CA VAL A 62 2.78 2.84 0.13
C VAL A 62 3.09 4.34 -0.10
N GLY A 63 3.86 4.97 0.78
CA GLY A 63 4.24 6.38 0.63
C GLY A 63 5.09 6.71 -0.60
N GLY A 64 5.78 5.72 -1.18
CA GLY A 64 6.57 5.85 -2.41
C GLY A 64 5.74 5.73 -3.68
N GLU A 65 4.84 4.74 -3.69
CA GLU A 65 4.01 4.39 -4.84
C GLU A 65 3.01 5.51 -5.19
N TYR A 66 2.40 6.14 -4.19
CA TYR A 66 1.42 7.21 -4.41
C TYR A 66 2.04 8.43 -5.10
N GLY A 67 3.29 8.78 -4.77
CA GLY A 67 3.99 9.91 -5.39
C GLY A 67 4.45 9.62 -6.82
N THR A 68 4.95 8.40 -7.08
CA THR A 68 5.43 8.00 -8.40
C THR A 68 4.28 7.71 -9.38
N SER A 69 3.16 7.15 -8.91
CA SER A 69 1.97 6.88 -9.73
C SER A 69 1.26 8.17 -10.13
N ALA A 70 1.18 9.16 -9.23
CA ALA A 70 0.61 10.47 -9.56
C ALA A 70 1.42 11.19 -10.67
N THR A 71 2.76 11.14 -10.61
CA THR A 71 3.60 11.72 -11.66
C THR A 71 3.63 10.87 -12.94
N TYR A 72 3.69 9.54 -12.83
CA TYR A 72 3.63 8.65 -14.00
C TYR A 72 2.32 8.81 -14.77
N MET A 73 1.18 8.87 -14.08
CA MET A 73 -0.10 9.15 -14.73
C MET A 73 -0.12 10.53 -15.38
N SER A 74 0.51 11.55 -14.77
CA SER A 74 0.57 12.88 -15.38
C SER A 74 1.41 12.93 -16.68
N GLU A 75 2.38 12.02 -16.80
CA GLU A 75 3.27 11.89 -17.97
C GLU A 75 2.73 10.98 -19.06
N VAL A 76 2.01 9.92 -18.68
CA VAL A 76 1.37 8.99 -19.62
C VAL A 76 0.01 9.51 -20.10
N ALA A 77 -0.56 10.52 -19.44
CA ALA A 77 -1.83 11.09 -19.85
C ALA A 77 -1.72 11.92 -21.13
N VAL A 78 -2.39 11.43 -22.16
CA VAL A 78 -2.65 12.11 -23.44
C VAL A 78 -3.21 13.51 -23.21
N GLU A 79 -2.70 14.51 -23.94
CA GLU A 79 -3.12 15.91 -23.87
C GLU A 79 -4.66 16.03 -23.96
N GLY A 80 -5.27 16.76 -23.03
CA GLY A 80 -6.71 17.02 -23.02
C GLY A 80 -7.60 16.03 -22.25
N LYS A 81 -7.11 14.85 -21.80
CA LYS A 81 -7.92 13.89 -21.00
C LYS A 81 -7.36 13.56 -19.62
N LYS A 82 -6.42 14.36 -19.12
CA LYS A 82 -5.73 14.17 -17.83
C LYS A 82 -6.70 14.01 -16.64
N GLY A 83 -7.80 14.76 -16.64
CA GLY A 83 -8.83 14.69 -15.59
C GLY A 83 -9.60 13.36 -15.55
N PHE A 84 -9.90 12.74 -16.70
CA PHE A 84 -10.67 11.49 -16.75
C PHE A 84 -9.86 10.30 -16.23
N TYR A 85 -8.58 10.19 -16.61
CA TYR A 85 -7.68 9.14 -16.12
C TYR A 85 -7.32 9.33 -14.64
N ALA A 86 -7.12 10.58 -14.19
CA ALA A 86 -6.93 10.87 -12.78
C ALA A 86 -8.16 10.46 -11.94
N SER A 87 -9.37 10.78 -12.40
CA SER A 87 -10.61 10.38 -11.73
C SER A 87 -10.80 8.87 -11.69
N PHE A 88 -10.42 8.13 -12.75
CA PHE A 88 -10.51 6.67 -12.75
C PHE A 88 -9.64 6.02 -11.68
N GLN A 89 -8.40 6.50 -11.49
CA GLN A 89 -7.52 6.05 -10.41
C GLN A 89 -8.13 6.31 -9.02
N TYR A 90 -8.68 7.50 -8.80
CA TYR A 90 -9.33 7.84 -7.53
C TYR A 90 -10.57 6.98 -7.27
N VAL A 91 -11.39 6.72 -8.29
CA VAL A 91 -12.56 5.85 -8.21
C VAL A 91 -12.14 4.42 -7.87
N THR A 92 -11.07 3.88 -8.47
CA THR A 92 -10.56 2.55 -8.12
C THR A 92 -10.06 2.50 -6.67
N LEU A 93 -9.38 3.55 -6.20
CA LEU A 93 -8.83 3.60 -4.84
C LEU A 93 -9.94 3.65 -3.79
N ILE A 94 -10.92 4.54 -3.97
CA ILE A 94 -12.06 4.70 -3.05
C ILE A 94 -12.98 3.48 -3.15
N GLY A 95 -13.25 2.99 -4.35
CA GLY A 95 -14.07 1.79 -4.57
C GLY A 95 -13.45 0.54 -3.94
N GLY A 96 -12.13 0.36 -4.06
CA GLY A 96 -11.41 -0.72 -3.39
C GLY A 96 -11.48 -0.61 -1.87
N GLN A 97 -11.31 0.59 -1.32
CA GLN A 97 -11.45 0.83 0.12
C GLN A 97 -12.86 0.52 0.63
N LEU A 98 -13.89 0.96 -0.10
CA LEU A 98 -15.29 0.65 0.23
C LEU A 98 -15.56 -0.86 0.20
N LEU A 99 -15.06 -1.56 -0.82
CA LEU A 99 -15.21 -3.01 -0.92
C LEU A 99 -14.50 -3.73 0.24
N ALA A 100 -13.30 -3.29 0.61
CA ALA A 100 -12.57 -3.86 1.75
C ALA A 100 -13.35 -3.67 3.07
N VAL A 101 -13.90 -2.48 3.31
CA VAL A 101 -14.74 -2.22 4.49
C VAL A 101 -16.00 -3.07 4.48
N LEU A 102 -16.67 -3.21 3.34
CA LEU A 102 -17.85 -4.08 3.20
C LEU A 102 -17.52 -5.53 3.53
N VAL A 103 -16.39 -6.06 3.05
CA VAL A 103 -15.94 -7.42 3.37
C VAL A 103 -15.68 -7.58 4.87
N VAL A 104 -15.03 -6.60 5.51
CA VAL A 104 -14.78 -6.64 6.97
C VAL A 104 -16.09 -6.65 7.75
N VAL A 105 -17.04 -5.79 7.38
CA VAL A 105 -18.37 -5.75 8.02
C VAL A 105 -19.10 -7.07 7.83
N ALA A 106 -19.09 -7.64 6.62
CA ALA A 106 -19.71 -8.94 6.35
C ALA A 106 -19.09 -10.05 7.20
N LEU A 107 -17.76 -10.12 7.30
CA LEU A 107 -17.07 -11.09 8.16
C LEU A 107 -17.38 -10.87 9.65
N GLN A 108 -17.47 -9.63 10.12
CA GLN A 108 -17.87 -9.35 11.50
C GLN A 108 -19.31 -9.82 11.78
N GLN A 109 -20.25 -9.63 10.88
CA GLN A 109 -21.63 -10.08 11.09
C GLN A 109 -21.74 -11.62 11.10
N VAL A 110 -20.91 -12.32 10.33
CA VAL A 110 -20.90 -13.79 10.28
C VAL A 110 -20.13 -14.41 11.43
N LEU A 111 -19.02 -13.80 11.86
CA LEU A 111 -18.09 -14.37 12.85
C LEU A 111 -18.34 -13.86 14.28
N SER A 112 -18.92 -12.67 14.48
CA SER A 112 -19.29 -12.16 15.82
C SER A 112 -20.58 -12.79 16.39
N ALA A 113 -21.02 -13.92 15.83
CA ALA A 113 -22.12 -14.71 16.38
C ALA A 113 -21.67 -15.62 17.55
N GLU A 114 -20.42 -15.51 18.01
CA GLU A 114 -19.90 -16.13 19.26
C GLU A 114 -19.52 -15.10 20.32
#